data_AF-M5CBW7-F1
#
_entry.id   AF-M5CBW7-F1
#
_cell.length_a   1.000
_cell.length_b   1.000
_cell.length_c   1.000
_cell.angle_alpha   90.00
_cell.angle_beta   90.00
_cell.angle_gamma   90.00
#
_symmetry.space_group_name_H-M   'P 1'
#
loop_
_entity.id
_entity.type
_entity.pdbx_description
1 polymer ?
#
loop_
_entity_poly.entity_id
_entity_poly.type
_entity_poly.pdbx_seq_one_letter_code
_entity_poly.pdbx_strand_id
1 'polypeptide(L)'
;MTGTSPGMKLQVAFNTLVSKQDADDFSLALALPAAPTTAPIPSPTANQDTYICTSDLGVYQVHFPILACASPMFVALLTPRGPGFGPKFYDIADDSASFCCFLGLVYSRDLPSISTYSGLDYALAVARKYGLMLSAKLLRGLLSDPQSSVYVDNDPWGAFLVAQRWEFVAEMNMASRKLVGQVDLTDDSILARLQASESGVRILSCLVTRQTKLATRLFSSPLSEPSTPLVCFSCPDTVLNWITVWAQNLYKALTASGETPELFGLASALEVVECDECRQVIIRNARAVEAWMRSVRDDLKSDGVL
;
A
#
# COMPACT_ATOMS: atom_id res chain seq x y z
N MET A 1 -11.57 35.74 -47.55
CA MET A 1 -11.28 35.86 -46.11
C MET A 1 -12.40 35.18 -45.33
N THR A 2 -12.26 33.88 -45.08
CA THR A 2 -13.16 33.11 -44.20
C THR A 2 -12.29 31.99 -43.63
N GLY A 3 -11.91 32.14 -42.36
CA GLY A 3 -11.01 31.22 -41.66
C GLY A 3 -11.77 30.01 -41.15
N THR A 4 -11.32 28.82 -41.54
CA THR A 4 -11.69 27.54 -40.95
C THR A 4 -10.58 27.12 -39.97
N SER A 5 -10.94 27.07 -38.69
CA SER A 5 -10.09 26.54 -37.62
C SER A 5 -10.28 25.02 -37.53
N PRO A 6 -9.21 24.20 -37.51
CA PRO A 6 -9.34 22.77 -37.27
C PRO A 6 -9.31 22.49 -35.76
N GLY A 7 -10.43 21.99 -35.23
CA GLY A 7 -10.53 21.46 -33.88
C GLY A 7 -9.72 20.18 -33.73
N MET A 8 -8.71 20.20 -32.86
CA MET A 8 -8.00 19.02 -32.37
C MET A 8 -8.95 18.18 -31.51
N LYS A 9 -9.30 16.98 -32.00
CA LYS A 9 -9.88 15.91 -31.19
C LYS A 9 -8.73 15.11 -30.57
N LEU A 10 -8.53 15.29 -29.26
CA LEU A 10 -7.69 14.41 -28.45
C LEU A 10 -8.54 13.18 -28.09
N GLN A 11 -8.42 12.14 -28.90
CA GLN A 11 -8.99 10.82 -28.63
C GLN A 11 -7.89 9.99 -27.96
N VAL A 12 -7.94 9.95 -26.63
CA VAL A 12 -7.00 9.18 -25.81
C VAL A 12 -7.43 7.72 -25.86
N ALA A 13 -6.78 6.95 -26.73
CA ALA A 13 -6.80 5.49 -26.70
C ALA A 13 -5.81 5.02 -25.63
N PHE A 14 -6.30 4.56 -24.49
CA PHE A 14 -5.50 3.80 -23.52
C PHE A 14 -5.87 2.32 -23.66
N ASN A 15 -5.09 1.62 -24.49
CA ASN A 15 -5.00 0.17 -24.44
C ASN A 15 -3.74 -0.23 -23.68
N THR A 16 -3.95 -1.00 -22.62
CA THR A 16 -3.19 -2.20 -22.26
C THR A 16 -1.69 -2.18 -22.57
N LEU A 17 -0.92 -1.60 -21.65
CA LEU A 17 0.50 -1.90 -21.46
C LEU A 17 0.70 -2.32 -20.00
N VAL A 18 0.12 -3.46 -19.64
CA VAL A 18 0.73 -4.31 -18.59
C VAL A 18 1.67 -5.23 -19.33
N SER A 19 2.95 -5.05 -19.03
CA SER A 19 4.10 -5.72 -19.62
C SER A 19 3.89 -7.24 -19.68
N LYS A 20 4.11 -7.80 -20.87
CA LYS A 20 4.15 -9.26 -21.11
C LYS A 20 5.40 -9.92 -20.53
N GLN A 21 6.27 -9.16 -19.86
CA GLN A 21 7.61 -9.57 -19.49
C GLN A 21 7.75 -10.07 -18.04
N ASP A 22 6.70 -9.96 -17.23
CA ASP A 22 6.66 -10.47 -15.84
C ASP A 22 5.82 -11.76 -15.69
N ALA A 23 5.36 -12.35 -16.80
CA ALA A 23 4.54 -13.55 -16.77
C ALA A 23 5.35 -14.83 -16.45
N ASP A 24 6.66 -14.82 -16.67
CA ASP A 24 7.51 -16.01 -16.48
C ASP A 24 8.01 -16.18 -15.02
N ASP A 25 7.92 -15.14 -14.18
CA ASP A 25 8.23 -15.21 -12.75
C ASP A 25 6.98 -15.43 -11.86
N PHE A 26 5.82 -15.62 -12.48
CA PHE A 26 4.54 -15.86 -11.80
C PHE A 26 4.39 -17.33 -11.34
N SER A 27 5.41 -17.87 -10.68
CA SER A 27 5.24 -19.08 -9.88
C SER A 27 4.59 -18.70 -8.56
N LEU A 28 3.26 -18.52 -8.58
CA LEU A 28 2.49 -18.76 -7.38
C LEU A 28 2.81 -20.19 -6.96
N ALA A 29 3.66 -20.37 -5.96
CA ALA A 29 3.84 -21.63 -5.26
C ALA A 29 2.60 -21.97 -4.40
N LEU A 30 1.41 -21.65 -4.92
CA LEU A 30 0.29 -22.55 -4.80
C LEU A 30 0.84 -23.91 -5.23
N ALA A 31 0.85 -24.87 -4.31
CA ALA A 31 0.97 -26.27 -4.71
C ALA A 31 -0.18 -26.53 -5.67
N LEU A 32 0.06 -26.29 -6.96
CA LEU A 32 -0.86 -26.59 -8.03
C LEU A 32 -1.20 -28.06 -7.82
N PRO A 33 -2.49 -28.43 -7.70
CA PRO A 33 -2.84 -29.83 -7.78
C PRO A 33 -2.14 -30.37 -9.03
N ALA A 34 -1.41 -31.48 -8.87
CA ALA A 34 -0.49 -32.00 -9.88
C ALA A 34 -1.10 -31.86 -11.28
N ALA A 35 -0.29 -31.40 -12.24
CA ALA A 35 -0.68 -31.19 -13.64
C ALA A 35 -1.65 -32.30 -14.10
N PRO A 36 -2.73 -31.96 -14.82
CA PRO A 36 -3.79 -32.91 -15.15
C PRO A 36 -3.17 -34.10 -15.87
N THR A 37 -2.98 -35.18 -15.10
CA THR A 37 -2.49 -36.43 -15.64
C THR A 37 -3.58 -36.90 -16.58
N THR A 38 -3.21 -37.22 -17.82
CA THR A 38 -4.07 -37.80 -18.85
C THR A 38 -4.51 -39.20 -18.40
N ALA A 39 -5.31 -39.26 -17.34
CA ALA A 39 -5.83 -40.47 -16.77
C ALA A 39 -7.04 -40.92 -17.60
N PRO A 40 -7.19 -42.23 -17.85
CA PRO A 40 -8.36 -42.77 -18.52
C PRO A 40 -9.63 -42.39 -17.74
N ILE A 41 -10.64 -41.92 -18.48
CA ILE A 41 -11.90 -41.39 -17.95
C ILE A 41 -12.53 -42.42 -16.99
N PRO A 42 -12.64 -42.13 -15.67
CA PRO A 42 -13.19 -43.06 -14.70
C PRO A 42 -14.69 -43.28 -14.95
N SER A 43 -15.17 -44.48 -14.63
CA SER A 43 -16.58 -44.87 -14.75
C SER A 43 -17.48 -43.95 -13.90
N PRO A 44 -18.67 -43.55 -14.38
CA PRO A 44 -19.51 -42.56 -13.72
C PRO A 44 -20.04 -43.11 -12.39
N THR A 45 -19.47 -42.66 -11.28
CA THR A 45 -20.04 -42.82 -9.95
C THR A 45 -21.10 -41.73 -9.71
N ALA A 46 -22.03 -41.99 -8.79
CA ALA A 46 -23.31 -41.27 -8.64
C ALA A 46 -23.23 -39.77 -8.26
N ASN A 47 -22.03 -39.21 -8.09
CA ASN A 47 -21.82 -37.77 -7.96
C ASN A 47 -21.35 -37.26 -9.32
N GLN A 48 -22.29 -36.78 -10.14
CA GLN A 48 -21.98 -36.29 -11.49
C GLN A 48 -21.09 -35.05 -11.40
N ASP A 49 -19.78 -35.27 -11.44
CA ASP A 49 -18.81 -34.20 -11.58
C ASP A 49 -19.02 -33.50 -12.91
N THR A 50 -18.79 -32.19 -12.88
CA THR A 50 -18.91 -31.32 -14.04
C THR A 50 -17.51 -30.94 -14.49
N TYR A 51 -17.32 -30.81 -15.80
CA TYR A 51 -16.06 -30.38 -16.37
C TYR A 51 -16.16 -28.92 -16.81
N ILE A 52 -15.17 -28.12 -16.44
CA ILE A 52 -15.01 -26.75 -16.93
C ILE A 52 -13.79 -26.71 -17.83
N CYS A 53 -13.97 -26.16 -19.03
CA CYS A 53 -12.93 -25.95 -20.03
C CYS A 53 -12.55 -24.47 -20.08
N THR A 54 -11.29 -24.15 -19.86
CA THR A 54 -10.74 -22.79 -19.97
C THR A 54 -10.39 -22.46 -21.43
N SER A 55 -10.16 -21.18 -21.73
CA SER A 55 -9.87 -20.71 -23.10
C SER A 55 -8.56 -21.27 -23.68
N ASP A 56 -7.64 -21.66 -22.80
CA ASP A 56 -6.36 -22.31 -23.12
C ASP A 56 -6.44 -23.84 -23.09
N LEU A 57 -7.65 -24.40 -23.16
CA LEU A 57 -7.93 -25.84 -23.24
C LEU A 57 -7.61 -26.63 -21.96
N GLY A 58 -7.44 -25.95 -20.82
CA GLY A 58 -7.38 -26.59 -19.51
C GLY A 58 -8.74 -27.19 -19.15
N VAL A 59 -8.75 -28.44 -18.65
CA VAL A 59 -9.98 -29.14 -18.27
C VAL A 59 -9.95 -29.46 -16.79
N TYR A 60 -10.97 -28.99 -16.08
CA TYR A 60 -11.06 -29.07 -14.62
C TYR A 60 -12.31 -29.83 -14.22
N GLN A 61 -12.13 -30.90 -13.46
CA GLN A 61 -13.22 -31.62 -12.81
C GLN A 61 -13.62 -30.88 -11.52
N VAL A 62 -14.87 -30.45 -11.43
CA VAL A 62 -15.37 -29.61 -10.35
C VAL A 62 -16.73 -30.08 -9.83
N HIS A 63 -16.98 -29.78 -8.57
CA HIS A 63 -18.29 -29.95 -7.94
C HIS A 63 -19.10 -28.68 -8.13
N PHE A 64 -19.98 -28.70 -9.12
CA PHE A 64 -20.74 -27.53 -9.53
C PHE A 64 -21.58 -26.87 -8.40
N PRO A 65 -22.22 -27.63 -7.48
CA PRO A 65 -22.90 -27.02 -6.33
C PRO A 65 -21.98 -26.17 -5.45
N ILE A 66 -20.72 -26.58 -5.26
CA ILE A 66 -19.74 -25.81 -4.48
C ILE A 66 -19.43 -24.48 -5.18
N LEU A 67 -19.20 -24.52 -6.49
CA LEU A 67 -18.95 -23.31 -7.28
C LEU A 67 -20.11 -22.32 -7.23
N ALA A 68 -21.34 -22.82 -7.34
CA ALA A 68 -22.53 -21.99 -7.29
C ALA A 68 -22.81 -21.41 -5.89
N CYS A 69 -22.46 -22.13 -4.82
CA CYS A 69 -22.50 -21.60 -3.46
C CYS A 69 -21.44 -20.52 -3.24
N ALA A 70 -20.23 -20.70 -3.78
CA ALA A 70 -19.11 -19.78 -3.58
C ALA A 70 -19.22 -18.51 -4.42
N SER A 71 -19.74 -18.61 -5.65
CA SER A 71 -19.77 -17.52 -6.61
C SER A 71 -21.13 -17.41 -7.32
N PRO A 72 -21.76 -16.22 -7.32
CA PRO A 72 -23.05 -16.00 -7.99
C PRO A 72 -22.96 -16.17 -9.51
N MET A 73 -21.77 -16.07 -10.12
CA MET A 73 -21.59 -16.27 -11.56
C MET A 73 -21.99 -17.68 -12.01
N PHE A 74 -21.78 -18.68 -11.16
CA PHE A 74 -22.09 -20.07 -11.48
C PHE A 74 -23.54 -20.44 -11.17
N VAL A 75 -24.29 -19.60 -10.46
CA VAL A 75 -25.71 -19.86 -10.16
C VAL A 75 -26.56 -19.86 -11.43
N ALA A 76 -26.32 -18.92 -12.35
CA ALA A 76 -27.06 -18.89 -13.62
C ALA A 76 -26.79 -20.15 -14.47
N LEU A 77 -25.58 -20.68 -14.35
CA LEU A 77 -25.13 -21.90 -15.03
C LEU A 77 -25.66 -23.19 -14.37
N LEU A 78 -26.22 -23.13 -13.15
CA LEU A 78 -26.92 -24.26 -12.50
C LEU A 78 -28.21 -24.67 -13.22
N THR A 79 -28.77 -23.79 -14.05
CA THR A 79 -30.07 -24.04 -14.69
C THR A 79 -29.94 -25.26 -15.60
N PRO A 80 -30.65 -26.38 -15.33
CA PRO A 80 -30.50 -27.60 -16.10
C PRO A 80 -30.89 -27.37 -17.57
N ARG A 81 -29.91 -27.31 -18.46
CA ARG A 81 -30.14 -27.27 -19.92
C ARG A 81 -30.44 -28.68 -20.43
N GLY A 82 -31.60 -29.21 -20.07
CA GLY A 82 -32.18 -30.41 -20.66
C GLY A 82 -31.76 -31.77 -20.07
N PRO A 83 -32.47 -32.85 -20.43
CA PRO A 83 -32.33 -34.21 -19.89
C PRO A 83 -31.19 -35.01 -20.54
N GLY A 84 -29.99 -34.43 -20.62
CA GLY A 84 -28.81 -35.14 -21.12
C GLY A 84 -28.17 -36.02 -20.04
N PHE A 85 -28.01 -37.32 -20.32
CA PHE A 85 -27.34 -38.30 -19.44
C PHE A 85 -25.79 -38.30 -19.54
N GLY A 86 -25.19 -37.22 -20.05
CA GLY A 86 -23.75 -37.13 -20.29
C GLY A 86 -23.02 -36.20 -19.30
N PRO A 87 -21.69 -36.36 -19.15
CA PRO A 87 -20.86 -35.40 -18.43
C PRO A 87 -21.03 -34.01 -19.05
N LYS A 88 -21.30 -33.02 -18.21
CA LYS A 88 -21.53 -31.65 -18.66
C LYS A 88 -20.19 -30.93 -18.76
N PHE A 89 -19.88 -30.44 -19.95
CA PHE A 89 -18.76 -29.55 -20.20
C PHE A 89 -19.27 -28.11 -20.27
N TYR A 90 -18.59 -27.21 -19.57
CA TYR A 90 -18.86 -25.78 -19.61
C TYR A 90 -17.60 -25.05 -20.02
N ASP A 91 -17.65 -24.36 -21.15
CA ASP A 91 -16.56 -23.52 -21.60
C ASP A 91 -16.62 -22.15 -20.88
N ILE A 92 -15.48 -21.70 -20.37
CA ILE A 92 -15.31 -20.37 -19.79
C ILE A 92 -14.24 -19.60 -20.56
N ALA A 93 -14.38 -18.27 -20.61
CA ALA A 93 -13.47 -17.40 -21.34
C ALA A 93 -12.15 -17.11 -20.59
N ASP A 94 -12.00 -17.63 -19.37
CA ASP A 94 -10.82 -17.47 -18.52
C ASP A 94 -9.71 -18.43 -18.91
N ASP A 95 -8.46 -18.04 -18.62
CA ASP A 95 -7.31 -18.92 -18.72
C ASP A 95 -7.21 -19.89 -17.52
N SER A 96 -6.37 -20.92 -17.67
CA SER A 96 -6.11 -21.94 -16.65
C SER A 96 -5.59 -21.33 -15.35
N ALA A 97 -4.72 -20.32 -15.43
CA ALA A 97 -4.13 -19.67 -14.26
C ALA A 97 -5.19 -18.97 -13.39
N SER A 98 -6.09 -18.21 -14.01
CA SER A 98 -7.12 -17.43 -13.30
C SER A 98 -8.13 -18.35 -12.68
N PHE A 99 -8.49 -19.41 -13.41
CA PHE A 99 -9.41 -20.42 -12.93
C PHE A 99 -8.80 -21.28 -11.82
N CYS A 100 -7.53 -21.68 -11.91
CA CYS A 100 -6.81 -22.33 -10.81
C CYS A 100 -6.77 -21.47 -9.55
N CYS A 101 -6.47 -20.17 -9.68
CA CYS A 101 -6.50 -19.24 -8.56
C CYS A 101 -7.90 -19.18 -7.91
N PHE A 102 -8.94 -19.09 -8.74
CA PHE A 102 -10.33 -19.13 -8.28
C PHE A 102 -10.64 -20.43 -7.52
N LEU A 103 -10.30 -21.60 -8.08
CA LEU A 103 -10.49 -22.88 -7.43
C LEU A 103 -9.73 -22.96 -6.11
N GLY A 104 -8.49 -22.45 -6.07
CA GLY A 104 -7.70 -22.34 -4.85
C GLY A 104 -8.41 -21.52 -3.77
N LEU A 105 -9.03 -20.41 -4.12
CA LEU A 105 -9.78 -19.57 -3.18
C LEU A 105 -11.10 -20.20 -2.71
N VAL A 106 -11.67 -21.15 -3.46
CA VAL A 106 -12.97 -21.78 -3.17
C VAL A 106 -12.84 -23.12 -2.44
N TYR A 107 -11.91 -23.97 -2.87
CA TYR A 107 -11.76 -25.34 -2.36
C TYR A 107 -10.74 -25.47 -1.24
N SER A 108 -9.79 -24.53 -1.14
CA SER A 108 -8.77 -24.63 -0.09
C SER A 108 -9.41 -24.34 1.26
N ARG A 109 -9.08 -25.17 2.24
CA ARG A 109 -9.46 -24.94 3.64
C ARG A 109 -8.74 -23.71 4.20
N ASP A 110 -7.49 -23.52 3.78
CA ASP A 110 -6.61 -22.43 4.18
C ASP A 110 -6.42 -21.44 3.02
N LEU A 111 -6.08 -20.20 3.34
CA LEU A 111 -5.81 -19.18 2.32
C LEU A 111 -4.56 -19.58 1.52
N PRO A 112 -4.54 -19.44 0.18
CA PRO A 112 -3.36 -19.75 -0.61
C PRO A 112 -2.15 -18.92 -0.17
N SER A 113 -0.98 -19.54 -0.14
CA SER A 113 0.28 -18.86 0.18
C SER A 113 0.65 -17.88 -0.95
N ILE A 114 0.48 -16.59 -0.69
CA ILE A 114 0.80 -15.51 -1.64
C ILE A 114 2.09 -14.84 -1.20
N SER A 115 3.16 -15.09 -1.93
CA SER A 115 4.50 -14.58 -1.62
C SER A 115 4.79 -13.18 -2.17
N THR A 116 4.03 -12.71 -3.18
CA THR A 116 4.32 -11.48 -3.91
C THR A 116 3.09 -10.56 -4.00
N TYR A 117 3.33 -9.25 -4.07
CA TYR A 117 2.27 -8.24 -4.23
C TYR A 117 1.56 -8.35 -5.57
N SER A 118 2.27 -8.75 -6.64
CA SER A 118 1.66 -9.05 -7.93
C SER A 118 0.72 -10.24 -7.83
N GLY A 119 1.11 -11.31 -7.12
CA GLY A 119 0.26 -12.45 -6.83
C GLY A 119 -0.99 -12.07 -6.02
N LEU A 120 -0.85 -11.16 -5.04
CA LEU A 120 -1.97 -10.62 -4.26
C LEU A 120 -2.94 -9.83 -5.15
N ASP A 121 -2.41 -8.92 -5.97
CA ASP A 121 -3.19 -8.13 -6.92
C ASP A 121 -3.98 -9.01 -7.88
N TYR A 122 -3.33 -10.05 -8.40
CA TYR A 122 -3.96 -11.04 -9.28
C TYR A 122 -5.07 -11.82 -8.57
N ALA A 123 -4.82 -12.31 -7.35
CA ALA A 123 -5.82 -13.02 -6.55
C ALA A 123 -7.02 -12.13 -6.21
N LEU A 124 -6.80 -10.83 -5.93
CA LEU A 124 -7.87 -9.86 -5.73
C LEU A 124 -8.68 -9.62 -7.00
N ALA A 125 -8.03 -9.60 -8.17
CA ALA A 125 -8.70 -9.49 -9.47
C ALA A 125 -9.61 -10.68 -9.75
N VAL A 126 -9.12 -11.90 -9.51
CA VAL A 126 -9.91 -13.13 -9.61
C VAL A 126 -11.06 -13.10 -8.60
N ALA A 127 -10.79 -12.75 -7.34
CA ALA A 127 -11.83 -12.68 -6.30
C ALA A 127 -12.94 -11.69 -6.67
N ARG A 128 -12.61 -10.49 -7.17
CA ARG A 128 -13.60 -9.51 -7.62
C ARG A 128 -14.37 -9.99 -8.84
N LYS A 129 -13.68 -10.57 -9.83
CA LYS A 129 -14.29 -11.10 -11.05
C LYS A 129 -15.38 -12.12 -10.72
N TYR A 130 -15.07 -13.09 -9.85
CA TYR A 130 -15.99 -14.15 -9.46
C TYR A 130 -16.91 -13.78 -8.28
N GLY A 131 -16.84 -12.56 -7.75
CA GLY A 131 -17.69 -12.12 -6.63
C GLY A 131 -17.38 -12.79 -5.29
N LEU A 132 -16.14 -13.22 -5.06
CA LEU A 132 -15.67 -13.86 -3.82
C LEU A 132 -15.38 -12.82 -2.73
N MET A 133 -16.43 -12.17 -2.22
CA MET A 133 -16.32 -11.04 -1.28
C MET A 133 -15.59 -11.40 0.02
N LEU A 134 -15.80 -12.60 0.55
CA LEU A 134 -15.13 -13.05 1.78
C LEU A 134 -13.63 -13.28 1.52
N SER A 135 -13.28 -13.96 0.43
CA SER A 135 -11.89 -14.19 0.04
C SER A 135 -11.15 -12.87 -0.21
N ALA A 136 -11.78 -11.89 -0.86
CA ALA A 136 -11.20 -10.55 -1.04
C ALA A 136 -10.88 -9.85 0.29
N LYS A 137 -11.74 -10.01 1.33
CA LYS A 137 -11.46 -9.47 2.67
C LYS A 137 -10.30 -10.19 3.36
N LEU A 138 -10.21 -11.51 3.22
CA LEU A 138 -9.09 -12.29 3.77
C LEU A 138 -7.76 -11.93 3.08
N LEU A 139 -7.79 -11.81 1.75
CA LEU A 139 -6.64 -11.37 0.95
C LEU A 139 -6.18 -9.97 1.35
N ARG A 140 -7.10 -9.02 1.58
CA ARG A 140 -6.77 -7.70 2.15
C ARG A 140 -6.08 -7.81 3.51
N GLY A 141 -6.51 -8.75 4.35
CA GLY A 141 -5.91 -9.02 5.66
C GLY A 141 -4.42 -9.34 5.59
N LEU A 142 -3.94 -9.93 4.48
CA LEU A 142 -2.52 -10.23 4.28
C LEU A 142 -1.64 -8.98 4.27
N LEU A 143 -2.16 -7.83 3.85
CA LEU A 143 -1.41 -6.56 3.91
C LEU A 143 -1.15 -6.10 5.35
N SER A 144 -2.00 -6.52 6.30
CA SER A 144 -1.93 -6.09 7.70
C SER A 144 -1.36 -7.17 8.64
N ASP A 145 -1.18 -8.40 8.16
CA ASP A 145 -0.70 -9.52 8.98
C ASP A 145 0.85 -9.57 9.00
N PRO A 146 1.50 -9.39 10.16
CA PRO A 146 2.96 -9.43 10.27
C PRO A 146 3.60 -10.75 9.84
N GLN A 147 2.85 -11.86 9.85
CA GLN A 147 3.36 -13.16 9.39
C GLN A 147 3.25 -13.34 7.87
N SER A 148 2.56 -12.43 7.18
CA SER A 148 2.41 -12.50 5.74
C SER A 148 3.67 -12.02 5.02
N SER A 149 4.03 -12.70 3.95
CA SER A 149 5.07 -12.25 3.01
C SER A 149 4.74 -10.90 2.36
N VAL A 150 3.46 -10.58 2.18
CA VAL A 150 2.97 -9.33 1.59
C VAL A 150 2.53 -8.31 2.65
N TYR A 151 3.09 -8.42 3.85
CA TYR A 151 2.87 -7.45 4.93
C TYR A 151 3.43 -6.07 4.57
N VAL A 152 2.68 -5.01 4.88
CA VAL A 152 3.02 -3.62 4.55
C VAL A 152 4.45 -3.22 4.95
N ASP A 153 5.00 -3.73 6.05
CA ASP A 153 6.36 -3.34 6.47
C ASP A 153 7.48 -3.98 5.62
N ASN A 154 7.20 -5.08 4.92
CA ASN A 154 8.20 -5.76 4.09
C ASN A 154 8.48 -5.00 2.79
N ASP A 155 7.44 -4.45 2.16
CA ASP A 155 7.55 -3.58 1.00
C ASP A 155 6.36 -2.59 0.98
N PRO A 156 6.53 -1.43 1.63
CA PRO A 156 5.50 -0.39 1.68
C PRO A 156 5.10 0.12 0.29
N TRP A 157 5.97 0.03 -0.70
CA TRP A 157 5.67 0.49 -2.06
C TRP A 157 4.69 -0.45 -2.74
N GLY A 158 5.02 -1.74 -2.80
CA GLY A 158 4.15 -2.79 -3.34
C GLY A 158 2.79 -2.79 -2.65
N ALA A 159 2.79 -2.69 -1.31
CA ALA A 159 1.56 -2.62 -0.53
C ALA A 159 0.71 -1.39 -0.88
N PHE A 160 1.32 -0.21 -1.05
CA PHE A 160 0.62 1.01 -1.44
C PHE A 160 -0.04 0.87 -2.81
N LEU A 161 0.67 0.33 -3.81
CA LEU A 161 0.14 0.15 -5.16
C LEU A 161 -1.09 -0.77 -5.18
N VAL A 162 -1.00 -1.91 -4.48
CA VAL A 162 -2.13 -2.84 -4.36
C VAL A 162 -3.28 -2.15 -3.61
N ALA A 163 -3.02 -1.57 -2.44
CA ALA A 163 -4.04 -0.91 -1.64
C ALA A 163 -4.73 0.23 -2.41
N GLN A 164 -3.98 1.02 -3.19
CA GLN A 164 -4.54 2.08 -4.03
C GLN A 164 -5.46 1.50 -5.12
N ARG A 165 -5.02 0.47 -5.85
CA ARG A 165 -5.80 -0.12 -6.95
C ARG A 165 -7.11 -0.74 -6.48
N TRP A 166 -7.12 -1.28 -5.27
CA TRP A 166 -8.29 -1.92 -4.64
C TRP A 166 -9.03 -1.02 -3.65
N GLU A 167 -8.66 0.26 -3.55
CA GLU A 167 -9.28 1.27 -2.67
C GLU A 167 -9.28 0.88 -1.18
N PHE A 168 -8.24 0.18 -0.73
CA PHE A 168 -8.02 -0.16 0.67
C PHE A 168 -7.41 1.01 1.42
N VAL A 169 -8.24 2.01 1.75
CA VAL A 169 -7.81 3.30 2.31
C VAL A 169 -6.96 3.16 3.58
N ALA A 170 -7.28 2.22 4.47
CA ALA A 170 -6.53 2.04 5.72
C ALA A 170 -5.10 1.55 5.48
N GLU A 171 -4.96 0.52 4.65
CA GLU A 171 -3.68 -0.10 4.26
C GLU A 171 -2.87 0.84 3.37
N MET A 172 -3.54 1.59 2.49
CA MET A 172 -2.91 2.65 1.69
C MET A 172 -2.31 3.73 2.60
N ASN A 173 -3.01 4.13 3.67
CA ASN A 173 -2.50 5.09 4.65
C ASN A 173 -1.39 4.51 5.54
N MET A 174 -1.45 3.22 5.88
CA MET A 174 -0.35 2.54 6.57
C MET A 174 0.91 2.51 5.71
N ALA A 175 0.77 2.07 4.46
CA ALA A 175 1.85 1.97 3.50
C ALA A 175 2.44 3.35 3.16
N SER A 176 1.60 4.37 2.97
CA SER A 176 2.08 5.73 2.69
C SER A 176 2.89 6.30 3.85
N ARG A 177 2.47 6.10 5.10
CA ARG A 177 3.22 6.56 6.28
C ARG A 177 4.60 5.91 6.37
N LYS A 178 4.70 4.61 6.07
CA LYS A 178 5.96 3.87 6.03
C LYS A 178 6.85 4.33 4.88
N LEU A 179 6.28 4.52 3.69
CA LEU A 179 6.98 5.07 2.53
C LEU A 179 7.59 6.43 2.81
N VAL A 180 6.86 7.33 3.47
CA VAL A 180 7.38 8.68 3.76
C VAL A 180 8.66 8.64 4.60
N GLY A 181 8.77 7.71 5.55
CA GLY A 181 9.99 7.57 6.36
C GLY A 181 11.15 6.92 5.60
N GLN A 182 10.88 6.11 4.58
CA GLN A 182 11.91 5.32 3.88
C GLN A 182 12.39 5.94 2.56
N VAL A 183 11.58 6.79 1.93
CA VAL A 183 11.90 7.36 0.61
C VAL A 183 12.94 8.47 0.76
N ASP A 184 14.15 8.20 0.26
CA ASP A 184 15.17 9.23 0.06
C ASP A 184 14.88 10.00 -1.23
N LEU A 185 14.41 11.25 -1.09
CA LEU A 185 14.15 12.14 -2.22
C LEU A 185 15.44 12.67 -2.88
N THR A 186 16.60 12.40 -2.31
CA THR A 186 17.90 12.73 -2.92
C THR A 186 18.39 11.66 -3.89
N ASP A 187 17.78 10.47 -3.89
CA ASP A 187 18.08 9.42 -4.86
C ASP A 187 17.33 9.68 -6.17
N ASP A 188 18.07 10.08 -7.20
CA ASP A 188 17.56 10.34 -8.55
C ASP A 188 16.82 9.14 -9.16
N SER A 189 17.19 7.90 -8.80
CA SER A 189 16.54 6.70 -9.33
C SER A 189 15.14 6.51 -8.75
N ILE A 190 14.97 6.76 -7.45
CA ILE A 190 13.68 6.72 -6.76
C ILE A 190 12.79 7.86 -7.27
N LEU A 191 13.36 9.05 -7.43
CA LEU A 191 12.66 10.21 -7.96
C LEU A 191 12.17 9.97 -9.39
N ALA A 192 13.02 9.43 -10.26
CA ALA A 192 12.65 9.05 -11.63
C ALA A 192 11.52 8.00 -11.63
N ARG A 193 11.58 7.00 -10.74
CA ARG A 193 10.53 5.97 -10.60
C ARG A 193 9.20 6.55 -10.10
N LEU A 194 9.25 7.50 -9.15
CA LEU A 194 8.08 8.24 -8.67
C LEU A 194 7.45 9.08 -9.79
N GLN A 195 8.27 9.74 -10.61
CA GLN A 195 7.79 10.57 -11.72
C GLN A 195 7.23 9.75 -12.89
N ALA A 196 7.79 8.55 -13.14
CA ALA A 196 7.37 7.69 -14.23
C ALA A 196 6.03 6.98 -13.98
N SER A 197 5.54 6.94 -12.74
CA SER A 197 4.31 6.21 -12.38
C SER A 197 3.21 7.14 -11.89
N GLU A 198 1.95 6.90 -12.32
CA GLU A 198 0.79 7.69 -11.85
C GLU A 198 0.67 7.61 -10.32
N SER A 199 0.87 6.41 -9.76
CA SER A 199 0.91 6.18 -8.32
C SER A 199 2.05 6.95 -7.65
N GLY A 200 3.21 7.06 -8.29
CA GLY A 200 4.34 7.79 -7.76
C GLY A 200 4.08 9.30 -7.67
N VAL A 201 3.35 9.89 -8.63
CA VAL A 201 2.89 11.28 -8.54
C VAL A 201 1.97 11.49 -7.33
N ARG A 202 1.09 10.52 -7.02
CA ARG A 202 0.25 10.60 -5.81
C ARG A 202 1.07 10.48 -4.54
N ILE A 203 2.05 9.57 -4.50
CA ILE A 203 2.99 9.45 -3.37
C ILE A 203 3.74 10.77 -3.17
N LEU A 204 4.27 11.38 -4.25
CA LEU A 204 4.91 12.70 -4.21
C LEU A 204 3.94 13.78 -3.72
N SER A 205 2.70 13.79 -4.18
CA SER A 205 1.68 14.74 -3.71
C SER A 205 1.41 14.58 -2.21
N CYS A 206 1.31 13.35 -1.71
CA CYS A 206 1.18 13.06 -0.28
C CYS A 206 2.41 13.55 0.51
N LEU A 207 3.62 13.29 0.00
CA LEU A 207 4.88 13.76 0.59
C LEU A 207 4.92 15.28 0.67
N VAL A 208 4.68 15.97 -0.44
CA VAL A 208 4.67 17.43 -0.52
C VAL A 208 3.61 18.00 0.42
N THR A 209 2.38 17.46 0.40
CA THR A 209 1.31 17.94 1.30
C THR A 209 1.70 17.78 2.76
N ARG A 210 2.29 16.64 3.14
CA ARG A 210 2.78 16.42 4.50
C ARG A 210 3.90 17.40 4.86
N GLN A 211 4.88 17.59 3.97
CA GLN A 211 5.99 18.52 4.19
C GLN A 211 5.50 19.97 4.31
N THR A 212 4.56 20.39 3.45
CA THR A 212 3.95 21.72 3.53
C THR A 212 3.19 21.89 4.85
N LYS A 213 2.36 20.92 5.24
CA LYS A 213 1.66 20.98 6.54
C LYS A 213 2.64 21.07 7.71
N LEU A 214 3.69 20.25 7.71
CA LEU A 214 4.75 20.26 8.73
C LEU A 214 5.44 21.63 8.78
N ALA A 215 5.93 22.12 7.63
CA ALA A 215 6.60 23.40 7.54
C ALA A 215 5.68 24.54 8.01
N THR A 216 4.44 24.61 7.49
CA THR A 216 3.46 25.62 7.93
C THR A 216 3.26 25.57 9.43
N ARG A 217 3.12 24.40 10.06
CA ARG A 217 2.93 24.30 11.51
C ARG A 217 4.17 24.70 12.30
N LEU A 218 5.36 24.29 11.85
CA LEU A 218 6.62 24.63 12.51
C LEU A 218 6.92 26.13 12.45
N PHE A 219 6.63 26.78 11.31
CA PHE A 219 6.94 28.19 11.08
C PHE A 219 5.79 29.17 11.38
N SER A 220 4.56 28.69 11.57
CA SER A 220 3.43 29.54 11.99
C SER A 220 3.22 29.54 13.51
N SER A 221 4.07 28.84 14.27
CA SER A 221 3.96 28.79 15.72
C SER A 221 4.42 30.11 16.34
N PRO A 222 3.72 30.67 17.33
CA PRO A 222 4.20 31.85 18.05
C PRO A 222 5.55 31.62 18.77
N LEU A 223 6.02 30.37 18.88
CA LEU A 223 7.36 30.03 19.37
C LEU A 223 8.48 30.21 18.34
N SER A 224 8.18 30.34 17.04
CA SER A 224 9.17 30.68 16.01
C SER A 224 9.52 32.17 16.01
N GLU A 225 8.73 32.99 16.68
CA GLU A 225 9.17 34.32 17.13
C GLU A 225 9.76 34.14 18.54
N PRO A 226 11.10 34.12 18.70
CA PRO A 226 11.72 34.22 20.01
C PRO A 226 11.44 35.63 20.55
N SER A 227 10.23 35.85 21.06
CA SER A 227 9.77 37.12 21.65
C SER A 227 10.61 37.52 22.86
N THR A 228 11.40 36.59 23.41
CA THR A 228 12.53 36.88 24.28
C THR A 228 13.82 36.47 23.58
N PRO A 229 14.63 37.42 23.06
CA PRO A 229 16.00 37.10 22.73
C PRO A 229 16.65 36.54 24.00
N LEU A 230 17.33 35.40 23.85
CA LEU A 230 18.08 34.75 24.91
C LEU A 230 19.35 35.57 25.23
N VAL A 231 19.18 36.82 25.59
CA VAL A 231 20.28 37.67 26.04
C VAL A 231 20.41 37.41 27.52
N CYS A 232 21.34 36.55 27.86
CA CYS A 232 21.83 36.47 29.22
C CYS A 232 22.62 37.76 29.46
N PHE A 233 22.15 38.66 30.34
CA PHE A 233 22.82 39.96 30.57
C PHE A 233 24.26 39.78 31.08
N SER A 234 24.57 38.62 31.66
CA SER A 234 25.90 38.24 32.12
C SER A 234 26.79 37.59 31.05
N CYS A 235 26.26 37.27 29.87
CA CYS A 235 26.97 36.56 28.81
C CYS A 235 26.72 37.22 27.44
N PRO A 236 27.44 38.31 27.11
CA PRO A 236 27.18 39.10 25.91
C PRO A 236 27.47 38.38 24.58
N ASP A 237 28.27 37.30 24.59
CA ASP A 237 28.75 36.64 23.37
C ASP A 237 28.07 35.30 23.04
N THR A 238 27.19 34.78 23.91
CA THR A 238 26.53 33.48 23.70
C THR A 238 25.15 33.65 23.08
N VAL A 239 25.10 34.19 21.85
CA VAL A 239 23.92 34.03 21.00
C VAL A 239 23.92 32.60 20.45
N LEU A 240 23.59 31.62 21.31
CA LEU A 240 23.47 30.24 20.85
C LEU A 240 22.27 30.15 19.90
N ASN A 241 22.55 29.81 18.64
CA ASN A 241 21.55 29.46 17.63
C ASN A 241 20.92 28.07 17.89
N TRP A 242 20.87 27.65 19.15
CA TRP A 242 20.47 26.30 19.57
C TRP A 242 19.03 26.00 19.19
N ILE A 243 18.14 27.00 19.22
CA ILE A 243 16.73 26.86 18.79
C ILE A 243 16.67 26.43 17.32
N THR A 244 17.47 27.03 16.44
CA THR A 244 17.49 26.71 15.01
C THR A 244 18.09 25.33 14.75
N VAL A 245 19.23 25.01 15.38
CA VAL A 245 19.87 23.69 15.26
C VAL A 245 18.95 22.58 15.78
N TRP A 246 18.27 22.85 16.89
CA TRP A 246 17.33 21.92 17.49
C TRP A 246 16.04 21.78 16.67
N ALA A 247 15.48 22.86 16.11
CA ALA A 247 14.35 22.81 15.19
C ALA A 247 14.69 22.05 13.89
N GLN A 248 15.92 22.17 13.39
CA GLN A 248 16.40 21.39 12.24
C GLN A 248 16.54 19.90 12.58
N ASN A 249 17.13 19.57 13.73
CA ASN A 249 17.26 18.18 14.18
C ASN A 249 15.90 17.54 14.45
N LEU A 250 14.96 18.32 14.99
CA LEU A 250 13.57 17.92 15.14
C LEU A 250 12.91 17.62 13.80
N TYR A 251 13.01 18.56 12.85
CA TYR A 251 12.43 18.38 11.53
C TYR A 251 12.95 17.09 10.90
N LYS A 252 14.27 16.87 10.96
CA LYS A 252 14.91 15.62 10.53
C LYS A 252 14.32 14.39 11.22
N ALA A 253 14.16 14.41 12.55
CA ALA A 253 13.58 13.30 13.30
C ALA A 253 12.11 13.01 12.91
N LEU A 254 11.29 14.06 12.76
CA LEU A 254 9.88 13.94 12.36
C LEU A 254 9.71 13.48 10.89
N THR A 255 10.69 13.78 10.03
CA THR A 255 10.69 13.32 8.64
C THR A 255 11.24 11.91 8.46
N ALA A 256 12.24 11.51 9.26
CA ALA A 256 13.00 10.28 9.00
C ALA A 256 12.44 9.02 9.67
N SER A 257 12.02 9.08 10.95
CA SER A 257 11.72 7.84 11.69
C SER A 257 10.33 7.75 12.27
N GLY A 258 9.58 8.86 12.37
CA GLY A 258 8.33 8.88 13.14
C GLY A 258 8.52 8.57 14.63
N GLU A 259 9.76 8.36 15.07
CA GLU A 259 10.14 8.16 16.46
C GLU A 259 10.14 9.51 17.18
N THR A 260 10.07 9.46 18.51
CA THR A 260 10.18 10.66 19.32
C THR A 260 11.56 11.27 19.11
N PRO A 261 11.67 12.56 18.77
CA PRO A 261 12.96 13.24 18.67
C PRO A 261 13.69 13.05 19.99
N GLU A 262 14.82 12.37 19.97
CA GLU A 262 15.61 12.22 21.17
C GLU A 262 16.13 13.61 21.60
N LEU A 263 16.13 13.85 22.91
CA LEU A 263 16.50 15.14 23.54
C LEU A 263 17.98 15.54 23.33
N PHE A 264 18.71 14.90 22.42
CA PHE A 264 20.16 15.05 22.24
C PHE A 264 20.62 16.50 22.11
N GLY A 265 19.82 17.37 21.46
CA GLY A 265 20.20 18.79 21.35
C GLY A 265 20.15 19.58 22.67
N LEU A 266 19.35 19.14 23.66
CA LEU A 266 19.25 19.82 24.95
C LEU A 266 20.44 19.49 25.85
N ALA A 267 20.89 18.23 25.86
CA ALA A 267 22.05 17.82 26.66
C ALA A 267 23.31 18.56 26.21
N SER A 268 23.59 18.60 24.90
CA SER A 268 24.72 19.35 24.35
C SER A 268 24.60 20.86 24.58
N ALA A 269 23.39 21.43 24.53
CA ALA A 269 23.20 22.85 24.85
C ALA A 269 23.44 23.16 26.33
N LEU A 270 23.14 22.24 27.24
CA LEU A 270 23.38 22.39 28.68
C LEU A 270 24.85 22.18 29.08
N GLU A 271 25.61 21.39 28.32
CA GLU A 271 27.05 21.18 28.58
C GLU A 271 27.90 22.40 28.24
N VAL A 272 27.50 23.19 27.25
CA VAL A 272 28.27 24.36 26.77
C VAL A 272 28.01 25.62 27.61
N VAL A 273 26.99 25.60 28.48
CA VAL A 273 26.53 26.79 29.21
C VAL A 273 26.92 26.71 30.68
N GLU A 274 27.94 27.48 31.05
CA GLU A 274 28.47 27.56 32.42
C GLU A 274 27.64 28.47 33.35
N CYS A 275 26.83 29.37 32.79
CA CYS A 275 26.04 30.32 33.56
C CYS A 275 24.68 29.73 33.98
N ASP A 276 24.41 29.69 35.29
CA ASP A 276 23.18 29.13 35.86
C ASP A 276 21.91 29.83 35.38
N GLU A 277 21.91 31.16 35.20
CA GLU A 277 20.76 31.87 34.65
C GLU A 277 20.46 31.44 33.22
N CYS A 278 21.46 31.44 32.34
CA CYS A 278 21.25 31.01 30.96
C CYS A 278 20.82 29.52 30.92
N ARG A 279 21.36 28.67 31.81
CA ARG A 279 20.95 27.27 31.97
C ARG A 279 19.48 27.13 32.35
N GLN A 280 18.99 27.91 33.32
CA GLN A 280 17.57 27.88 33.73
C GLN A 280 16.65 28.37 32.63
N VAL A 281 17.06 29.39 31.87
CA VAL A 281 16.29 29.88 30.72
C VAL A 281 16.23 28.82 29.62
N ILE A 282 17.34 28.13 29.33
CA ILE A 282 17.36 27.00 28.39
C ILE A 282 16.41 25.89 28.85
N ILE A 283 16.43 25.49 30.13
CA ILE A 283 15.52 24.46 30.66
C ILE A 283 14.05 24.89 30.53
N ARG A 284 13.71 26.14 30.87
CA ARG A 284 12.34 26.66 30.77
C ARG A 284 11.86 26.65 29.32
N ASN A 285 12.70 27.14 28.40
CA ASN A 285 12.37 27.15 26.99
C ASN A 285 12.27 25.73 26.43
N ALA A 286 13.17 24.84 26.81
CA ALA A 286 13.11 23.44 26.40
C ALA A 286 11.78 22.78 26.78
N ARG A 287 11.27 23.02 28.01
CA ARG A 287 9.95 22.52 28.44
C ARG A 287 8.80 23.12 27.63
N ALA A 288 8.85 24.43 27.38
CA ALA A 288 7.82 25.11 26.58
C ALA A 288 7.78 24.56 25.15
N VAL A 289 8.95 24.35 24.54
CA VAL A 289 9.02 23.80 23.19
C VAL A 289 8.66 22.31 23.17
N GLU A 290 9.03 21.52 24.19
CA GLU A 290 8.58 20.12 24.33
C GLU A 290 7.05 20.02 24.47
N ALA A 291 6.43 20.92 25.23
CA ALA A 291 4.97 20.99 25.34
C ALA A 291 4.31 21.35 24.00
N TRP A 292 4.87 22.33 23.29
CA TRP A 292 4.42 22.67 21.95
C TRP A 292 4.60 21.52 20.96
N MET A 293 5.70 20.77 21.04
CA MET A 293 5.91 19.58 20.21
C MET A 293 4.90 18.49 20.45
N ARG A 294 4.55 18.23 21.72
CA ARG A 294 3.49 17.29 22.06
C ARG A 294 2.18 17.73 21.41
N SER A 295 1.85 19.02 21.49
CA SER A 295 0.69 19.60 20.79
C SER A 295 0.76 19.38 19.28
N VAL A 296 1.88 19.73 18.61
CA VAL A 296 2.04 19.55 17.16
C VAL A 296 1.93 18.08 16.77
N ARG A 297 2.52 17.17 17.56
CA ARG A 297 2.43 15.72 17.31
C ARG A 297 1.00 15.22 17.44
N ASP A 298 0.29 15.62 18.49
CA ASP A 298 -1.09 15.21 18.75
C ASP A 298 -2.03 15.75 17.67
N ASP A 299 -1.80 16.99 17.23
CA ASP A 299 -2.49 17.59 16.09
C ASP A 299 -2.23 16.80 14.80
N LEU A 300 -0.96 16.50 14.48
CA LEU A 300 -0.60 15.71 13.28
C LEU A 300 -1.18 14.29 13.31
N LYS A 301 -1.29 13.67 14.49
CA LYS A 301 -1.97 12.38 14.65
C LYS A 301 -3.47 12.51 14.41
N SER A 302 -4.11 13.57 14.92
CA SER A 302 -5.54 13.83 14.68
C SER A 302 -5.85 14.11 13.21
N ASP A 303 -4.94 14.76 12.50
CA ASP A 303 -5.04 15.06 11.06
C ASP A 303 -4.70 13.84 10.17
N GLY A 304 -4.30 12.71 10.75
CA GLY A 304 -3.87 11.50 10.02
C GLY A 304 -2.58 11.67 9.22
N VAL A 305 -1.76 12.67 9.56
CA VAL A 305 -0.46 12.93 8.93
C VAL A 305 0.63 12.03 9.51
N LEU A 306 0.52 11.71 10.81
CA LEU A 306 1.37 10.76 11.55
C LEU A 306 0.70 9.39 11.79
#